data_AF-A0A395K0C1-F1
#
_entry.id   AF-A0A395K0C1-F1
#
_cell.length_a   1.000
_cell.length_b   1.000
_cell.length_c   1.000
_cell.angle_alpha   90.00
_cell.angle_beta   90.00
_cell.angle_gamma   90.00
#
_symmetry.space_group_name_H-M   'P 1'
#
loop_
_entity.id
_entity.type
_entity.pdbx_description
1 polymer ?
#
loop_
_entity_poly.entity_id
_entity_poly.type
_entity_poly.pdbx_seq_one_letter_code
_entity_poly.pdbx_strand_id
1 'polypeptide(L)'
;MKHLEENKICEKFILKNVSANFEKTDKLGEWISRGELCKSRFIYRYTTSVIEELYSFLLDHYKSGLNQYILFNLSFYEETFGKTYEKSKEIALNYFNTYYNQIPIHPSFKLKFDSNRNMIPTPKFESLYNYKKNLLLNIENKSELIIPYLAGNIDFYNSHLFHNNFIIKEVFEFENNLKILIELNRRFKFEEDNIFTQKSISQKIFEKYEDEFDSLKQIEFIEYQIKLKEKTIRADIVSLFDFFSNHLNIKTPSGKVFGEIINSYFDFNFSKIKLNSSESTKHFKNIEKLKKDWENFTN
;
A
#
# COMPACT_ATOMS: atom_id res chain seq x y z
N MET A 1 -34.38 -2.12 7.27
CA MET A 1 -33.71 -1.22 6.30
C MET A 1 -33.44 0.17 6.87
N LYS A 2 -34.45 0.94 7.29
CA LYS A 2 -34.24 2.28 7.88
C LYS A 2 -33.25 2.27 9.07
N HIS A 3 -33.37 1.29 9.95
CA HIS A 3 -32.43 1.05 11.05
C HIS A 3 -30.99 0.69 10.62
N LEU A 4 -30.81 0.03 9.46
CA LEU A 4 -29.47 -0.29 8.94
C LEU A 4 -28.83 0.94 8.28
N GLU A 5 -29.64 1.80 7.66
CA GLU A 5 -29.24 3.09 7.09
C GLU A 5 -28.85 4.08 8.20
N GLU A 6 -29.66 4.17 9.26
CA GLU A 6 -29.39 5.03 10.43
C GLU A 6 -28.10 4.65 11.18
N ASN A 7 -27.72 3.36 11.15
CA ASN A 7 -26.48 2.86 11.75
C ASN A 7 -25.29 2.80 10.76
N LYS A 8 -25.40 3.38 9.56
CA LYS A 8 -24.35 3.38 8.52
C LYS A 8 -23.89 1.97 8.09
N ILE A 9 -24.75 0.97 8.24
CA ILE A 9 -24.50 -0.40 7.81
C ILE A 9 -24.80 -0.55 6.31
N CYS A 10 -25.86 0.13 5.84
CA CYS A 10 -26.24 0.14 4.43
C CYS A 10 -26.41 1.56 3.89
N GLU A 11 -26.09 1.73 2.61
CA GLU A 11 -26.32 2.94 1.84
C GLU A 11 -27.39 2.72 0.77
N LYS A 12 -28.18 3.76 0.54
CA LYS A 12 -29.27 3.77 -0.44
C LYS A 12 -28.75 4.29 -1.78
N PHE A 13 -28.87 3.46 -2.82
CA PHE A 13 -28.47 3.79 -4.19
C PHE A 13 -29.66 3.83 -5.12
N ILE A 14 -29.60 4.73 -6.11
CA ILE A 14 -30.56 4.78 -7.22
C ILE A 14 -29.96 4.00 -8.39
N LEU A 15 -30.49 2.82 -8.65
CA LEU A 15 -30.17 2.09 -9.87
C LEU A 15 -31.00 2.68 -11.02
N LYS A 16 -30.33 3.25 -12.01
CA LYS A 16 -30.93 3.75 -13.25
C LYS A 16 -30.68 2.74 -14.36
N ASN A 17 -31.75 2.18 -14.91
CA ASN A 17 -31.67 1.34 -16.10
C ASN A 17 -31.78 2.24 -17.32
N VAL A 18 -30.76 2.20 -18.18
CA VAL A 18 -30.72 2.93 -19.45
C VAL A 18 -30.84 1.89 -20.57
N SER A 19 -31.83 2.05 -21.45
CA SER A 19 -31.82 1.35 -22.73
C SER A 19 -31.02 2.20 -23.72
N ALA A 20 -30.26 1.56 -24.59
CA ALA A 20 -29.54 2.25 -25.66
C ALA A 20 -29.93 1.62 -27.00
N ASN A 21 -30.41 2.46 -27.91
CA ASN A 21 -30.59 2.10 -29.31
C ASN A 21 -29.34 2.50 -30.08
N PHE A 22 -28.81 1.56 -30.86
CA PHE A 22 -27.63 1.75 -31.68
C PHE A 22 -28.05 1.79 -33.15
N GLU A 23 -27.84 2.93 -33.79
CA GLU A 23 -28.10 3.13 -35.22
C GLU A 23 -26.76 3.12 -35.96
N LYS A 24 -26.65 2.34 -37.04
CA LYS A 24 -25.44 2.30 -37.86
C LYS A 24 -25.36 3.57 -38.69
N THR A 25 -24.18 4.17 -38.79
CA THR A 25 -23.97 5.34 -39.67
C THR A 25 -23.45 4.92 -41.05
N ASP A 26 -23.41 5.87 -41.97
CA ASP A 26 -22.87 5.69 -43.32
C ASP A 26 -21.33 5.55 -43.33
N LYS A 27 -20.66 5.81 -42.20
CA LYS A 27 -19.22 5.63 -42.04
C LYS A 27 -18.89 4.26 -41.46
N LEU A 28 -17.94 3.58 -42.09
CA LEU A 28 -17.51 2.25 -41.67
C LEU A 28 -16.97 2.28 -40.24
N GLY A 29 -17.62 1.52 -39.35
CA GLY A 29 -17.23 1.39 -37.94
C GLY A 29 -17.86 2.40 -36.98
N GLU A 30 -18.62 3.39 -37.48
CA GLU A 30 -19.30 4.39 -36.64
C GLU A 30 -20.76 4.00 -36.33
N TRP A 31 -21.16 4.16 -35.06
CA TRP A 31 -22.52 3.93 -34.56
C TRP A 31 -23.02 5.15 -33.79
N ILE A 32 -24.30 5.49 -33.94
CA ILE A 32 -24.97 6.52 -33.15
C ILE A 32 -25.72 5.88 -31.97
N SER A 33 -25.29 6.31 -30.79
CA SER A 33 -25.88 6.17 -29.46
C SER A 33 -27.13 6.99 -29.16
N ARG A 34 -28.33 6.43 -29.00
CA ARG A 34 -29.43 7.13 -28.28
C ARG A 34 -29.86 6.35 -27.05
N GLY A 35 -29.55 6.89 -25.88
CA GLY A 35 -29.92 6.32 -24.59
C GLY A 35 -31.22 6.91 -24.04
N GLU A 36 -32.15 6.07 -23.61
CA GLU A 36 -33.36 6.48 -22.90
C GLU A 36 -33.39 5.87 -21.49
N LEU A 37 -33.78 6.69 -20.50
CA LEU A 37 -33.79 6.29 -19.10
C LEU A 37 -35.13 5.63 -18.78
N CYS A 38 -35.16 4.30 -18.77
CA CYS A 38 -36.42 3.57 -18.71
C CYS A 38 -37.02 3.49 -17.30
N LYS A 39 -36.20 3.21 -16.27
CA LYS A 39 -36.68 3.03 -14.88
C LYS A 39 -35.58 3.36 -13.85
N SER A 40 -36.00 3.93 -12.72
CA SER A 40 -35.16 4.08 -11.53
C SER A 40 -35.73 3.28 -10.37
N ARG A 41 -34.90 2.45 -9.71
CA ARG A 41 -35.28 1.75 -8.47
C ARG A 41 -34.26 2.02 -7.36
N PHE A 42 -34.73 2.05 -6.13
CA PHE A 42 -33.83 2.08 -4.98
C PHE A 42 -33.31 0.68 -4.68
N ILE A 43 -32.00 0.58 -4.49
CA ILE A 43 -31.34 -0.61 -3.94
C ILE A 43 -30.56 -0.19 -2.70
N TYR A 44 -30.35 -1.13 -1.80
CA TYR A 44 -29.49 -0.91 -0.64
C TYR A 44 -28.27 -1.81 -0.78
N ARG A 45 -27.13 -1.24 -0.43
CA ARG A 45 -25.82 -1.88 -0.48
C ARG A 45 -25.17 -1.75 0.88
N TYR A 46 -24.39 -2.74 1.28
CA TYR A 46 -23.59 -2.61 2.50
C TYR A 46 -22.53 -1.54 2.28
N THR A 47 -22.21 -0.78 3.32
CA THR A 47 -21.18 0.26 3.21
C THR A 47 -19.80 -0.36 3.03
N THR A 48 -18.89 0.36 2.37
CA THR A 48 -17.52 -0.11 2.15
C THR A 48 -16.81 -0.44 3.47
N SER A 49 -17.05 0.34 4.54
CA SER A 49 -16.50 0.07 5.88
C SER A 49 -16.87 -1.31 6.39
N VAL A 50 -18.15 -1.69 6.32
CA VAL A 50 -18.64 -3.01 6.77
C VAL A 50 -17.98 -4.14 5.98
N ILE A 51 -17.79 -3.94 4.67
CA ILE A 51 -17.16 -4.95 3.82
C ILE A 51 -15.68 -5.09 4.12
N GLU A 52 -14.96 -3.98 4.34
CA GLU A 52 -13.55 -3.97 4.73
C GLU A 52 -13.33 -4.56 6.14
N GLU A 53 -14.24 -4.30 7.07
CA GLU A 53 -14.24 -4.90 8.40
C GLU A 53 -14.48 -6.41 8.33
N LEU A 54 -15.47 -6.87 7.55
CA LEU A 54 -15.69 -8.31 7.31
C LEU A 54 -14.47 -8.96 6.65
N TYR A 55 -13.90 -8.31 5.64
CA TYR A 55 -12.70 -8.79 4.97
C TYR A 55 -11.55 -9.00 5.95
N SER A 56 -11.31 -8.01 6.82
CA SER A 56 -10.25 -8.07 7.84
C SER A 56 -10.55 -9.15 8.88
N PHE A 57 -11.80 -9.25 9.32
CA PHE A 57 -12.24 -10.32 10.22
C PHE A 57 -11.99 -11.71 9.63
N LEU A 58 -12.33 -11.94 8.35
CA LEU A 58 -12.10 -13.23 7.70
C LEU A 58 -10.61 -13.61 7.72
N LEU A 59 -9.72 -12.65 7.41
CA LEU A 59 -8.27 -12.85 7.44
C LEU A 59 -7.75 -13.19 8.83
N ASP A 60 -8.19 -12.45 9.84
CA ASP A 60 -7.75 -12.65 11.22
C ASP A 60 -8.28 -13.97 11.81
N HIS A 61 -9.56 -14.26 11.55
CA HIS A 61 -10.26 -15.43 12.06
C HIS A 61 -9.68 -16.74 11.51
N TYR A 62 -9.32 -16.76 10.22
CA TYR A 62 -8.71 -17.93 9.57
C TYR A 62 -7.21 -17.79 9.33
N LYS A 63 -6.49 -16.96 10.12
CA LYS A 63 -5.06 -16.68 9.94
C LYS A 63 -4.16 -17.92 9.86
N SER A 64 -4.55 -19.02 10.52
CA SER A 64 -3.83 -20.30 10.48
C SER A 64 -3.89 -21.00 9.11
N GLY A 65 -4.79 -20.58 8.22
CA GLY A 65 -4.87 -21.02 6.83
C GLY A 65 -3.80 -20.43 5.91
N LEU A 66 -3.01 -19.45 6.36
CA LEU A 66 -1.98 -18.75 5.56
C LEU A 66 -0.66 -19.54 5.45
N ASN A 67 -0.72 -20.86 5.32
CA ASN A 67 0.46 -21.73 5.30
C ASN A 67 1.29 -21.62 4.02
N GLN A 68 0.70 -21.18 2.90
CA GLN A 68 1.39 -21.09 1.60
C GLN A 68 2.57 -20.11 1.64
N TYR A 69 2.44 -19.01 2.38
CA TYR A 69 3.52 -18.03 2.54
C TYR A 69 4.77 -18.61 3.23
N ILE A 70 4.58 -19.49 4.21
CA ILE A 70 5.68 -20.15 4.92
C ILE A 70 6.40 -21.12 3.97
N LEU A 71 5.65 -21.90 3.21
CA LEU A 71 6.19 -22.83 2.22
C LEU A 71 6.99 -22.08 1.14
N PHE A 72 6.46 -20.97 0.64
CA PHE A 72 7.19 -20.09 -0.28
C PHE A 72 8.54 -19.65 0.30
N ASN A 73 8.57 -19.16 1.54
CA ASN A 73 9.80 -18.68 2.15
C ASN A 73 10.87 -19.77 2.29
N LEU A 74 10.46 -20.99 2.64
CA LEU A 74 11.36 -22.13 2.71
C LEU A 74 11.94 -22.48 1.33
N SER A 75 11.08 -22.67 0.32
CA SER A 75 11.52 -23.00 -1.04
C SER A 75 12.41 -21.91 -1.65
N PHE A 76 12.03 -20.65 -1.46
CA PHE A 76 12.83 -19.52 -1.95
C PHE A 76 14.19 -19.44 -1.27
N TYR A 77 14.25 -19.65 0.05
CA TYR A 77 15.52 -19.67 0.78
C TYR A 77 16.44 -20.80 0.32
N GLU A 78 15.91 -22.03 0.21
CA GLU A 78 16.66 -23.19 -0.29
C GLU A 78 17.22 -22.95 -1.69
N GLU A 79 16.41 -22.37 -2.59
CA GLU A 79 16.84 -22.07 -3.94
C GLU A 79 17.83 -20.91 -4.05
N THR A 80 17.83 -19.97 -3.11
CA THR A 80 18.72 -18.78 -3.17
C THR A 80 19.94 -18.88 -2.26
N PHE A 81 20.01 -19.90 -1.40
CA PHE A 81 21.12 -20.08 -0.47
C PHE A 81 22.46 -20.16 -1.19
N GLY A 82 23.41 -19.32 -0.77
CA GLY A 82 24.76 -19.24 -1.36
C GLY A 82 24.83 -18.65 -2.77
N LYS A 83 23.72 -18.12 -3.33
CA LYS A 83 23.70 -17.46 -4.64
C LYS A 83 23.99 -15.96 -4.54
N THR A 84 24.50 -15.38 -5.63
CA THR A 84 24.69 -13.93 -5.74
C THR A 84 23.35 -13.20 -5.84
N TYR A 85 23.36 -11.90 -5.57
CA TYR A 85 22.16 -11.06 -5.65
C TYR A 85 21.47 -11.14 -7.02
N GLU A 86 22.23 -11.14 -8.11
CA GLU A 86 21.73 -11.18 -9.49
C GLU A 86 21.01 -12.50 -9.78
N LYS A 87 21.60 -13.63 -9.36
CA LYS A 87 20.99 -14.95 -9.52
C LYS A 87 19.73 -15.09 -8.67
N SER A 88 19.77 -14.60 -7.44
CA SER A 88 18.61 -14.58 -6.56
C SER A 88 17.50 -13.67 -7.10
N LYS A 89 17.85 -12.58 -7.77
CA LYS A 89 16.90 -11.67 -8.43
C LYS A 89 16.22 -12.34 -9.62
N GLU A 90 16.94 -13.13 -10.42
CA GLU A 90 16.36 -13.89 -11.52
C GLU A 90 15.36 -14.96 -11.03
N ILE A 91 15.74 -15.72 -9.99
CA ILE A 91 14.84 -16.70 -9.35
C ILE A 91 13.61 -16.00 -8.78
N ALA A 92 13.82 -14.89 -8.06
CA ALA A 92 12.74 -14.08 -7.50
C ALA A 92 11.79 -13.56 -8.58
N LEU A 93 12.28 -13.20 -9.77
CA LEU A 93 11.44 -12.75 -10.88
C LEU A 93 10.56 -13.88 -11.41
N ASN A 94 11.09 -15.12 -11.49
CA ASN A 94 10.31 -16.29 -11.90
C ASN A 94 9.20 -16.60 -10.89
N TYR A 95 9.52 -16.58 -9.60
CA TYR A 95 8.54 -16.69 -8.53
C TYR A 95 7.49 -15.58 -8.62
N PHE A 96 7.91 -14.32 -8.76
CA PHE A 96 7.01 -13.18 -8.87
C PHE A 96 6.03 -13.32 -10.04
N ASN A 97 6.50 -13.73 -11.22
CA ASN A 97 5.65 -13.97 -12.37
C ASN A 97 4.68 -15.15 -12.14
N THR A 98 5.14 -16.21 -11.48
CA THR A 98 4.34 -17.41 -11.20
C THR A 98 3.17 -17.07 -10.28
N TYR A 99 3.44 -16.46 -9.12
CA TYR A 99 2.41 -16.09 -8.16
C TYR A 99 1.46 -15.00 -8.69
N TYR A 100 1.96 -14.05 -9.48
CA TYR A 100 1.10 -13.05 -10.13
C TYR A 100 0.12 -13.70 -11.12
N ASN A 101 0.57 -14.68 -11.91
CA ASN A 101 -0.25 -15.34 -12.92
C ASN A 101 -1.26 -16.34 -12.34
N GLN A 102 -1.08 -16.79 -11.10
CA GLN A 102 -2.06 -17.61 -10.39
C GLN A 102 -3.32 -16.82 -9.99
N ILE A 103 -3.21 -15.50 -9.86
CA ILE A 103 -4.36 -14.65 -9.54
C ILE A 103 -5.17 -14.44 -10.83
N PRO A 104 -6.47 -14.80 -10.85
CA PRO A 104 -7.32 -14.73 -12.05
C PRO A 104 -7.77 -13.29 -12.36
N ILE A 105 -6.80 -12.39 -12.56
CA ILE A 105 -7.03 -10.98 -12.87
C ILE A 105 -7.64 -10.87 -14.27
N HIS A 106 -8.86 -10.33 -14.33
CA HIS A 106 -9.57 -10.08 -15.59
C HIS A 106 -8.71 -9.18 -16.52
N PRO A 107 -8.64 -9.45 -17.84
CA PRO A 107 -7.81 -8.68 -18.77
C PRO A 107 -8.06 -7.17 -18.74
N SER A 108 -9.28 -6.72 -18.45
CA SER A 108 -9.61 -5.29 -18.33
C SER A 108 -8.87 -4.58 -17.20
N PHE A 109 -8.42 -5.29 -16.16
CA PHE A 109 -7.64 -4.69 -15.08
C PHE A 109 -6.15 -4.59 -15.40
N LYS A 110 -5.69 -5.30 -16.44
CA LYS A 110 -4.30 -5.28 -16.92
C LYS A 110 -4.04 -4.16 -17.93
N LEU A 111 -5.05 -3.37 -18.26
CA LEU A 111 -5.00 -2.31 -19.27
C LEU A 111 -5.59 -1.01 -18.70
N LYS A 112 -4.99 0.13 -19.04
CA LYS A 112 -5.51 1.46 -18.73
C LYS A 112 -5.29 2.42 -19.88
N PHE A 113 -5.93 3.59 -19.82
CA PHE A 113 -5.72 4.64 -20.80
C PHE A 113 -4.71 5.67 -20.29
N ASP A 114 -3.75 6.04 -21.12
CA ASP A 114 -2.88 7.18 -20.85
C ASP A 114 -3.63 8.52 -21.07
N SER A 115 -2.96 9.64 -20.81
CA SER A 115 -3.52 10.99 -21.02
C SER A 115 -3.98 11.26 -22.46
N ASN A 116 -3.44 10.52 -23.43
CA ASN A 116 -3.77 10.62 -24.85
C ASN A 116 -4.83 9.59 -25.28
N ARG A 117 -5.43 8.86 -24.34
CA ARG A 117 -6.38 7.76 -24.58
C ARG A 117 -5.80 6.57 -25.35
N ASN A 118 -4.49 6.39 -25.33
CA ASN A 118 -3.88 5.15 -25.79
C ASN A 118 -4.03 4.08 -24.72
N MET A 119 -4.30 2.85 -25.15
CA MET A 119 -4.36 1.70 -24.27
C MET A 119 -2.93 1.24 -23.92
N ILE A 120 -2.58 1.29 -22.64
CA ILE A 120 -1.28 0.88 -22.12
C ILE A 120 -1.44 -0.21 -21.05
N PRO A 121 -0.42 -1.06 -20.82
CA PRO A 121 -0.43 -2.01 -19.71
C PRO A 121 -0.52 -1.30 -18.36
N THR A 122 -1.34 -1.85 -17.48
CA THR A 122 -1.42 -1.44 -16.08
C THR A 122 -0.27 -2.09 -15.30
N PRO A 123 0.44 -1.35 -14.42
CA PRO A 123 1.38 -1.94 -13.45
C PRO A 123 0.77 -3.12 -12.69
N LYS A 124 1.58 -4.10 -12.28
CA LYS A 124 1.03 -5.34 -11.71
C LYS A 124 0.40 -5.06 -10.34
N PHE A 125 1.01 -4.26 -9.46
CA PHE A 125 0.38 -3.83 -8.21
C PHE A 125 -0.91 -3.02 -8.42
N GLU A 126 -1.00 -2.20 -9.47
CA GLU A 126 -2.26 -1.52 -9.78
C GLU A 126 -3.35 -2.51 -10.24
N SER A 127 -2.97 -3.52 -11.02
CA SER A 127 -3.87 -4.61 -11.43
C SER A 127 -4.35 -5.44 -10.23
N LEU A 128 -3.46 -5.75 -9.28
CA LEU A 128 -3.76 -6.46 -8.03
C LEU A 128 -4.72 -5.66 -7.15
N TYR A 129 -4.55 -4.34 -7.09
CA TYR A 129 -5.41 -3.46 -6.32
C TYR A 129 -6.83 -3.41 -6.89
N ASN A 130 -6.96 -3.35 -8.21
CA ASN A 130 -8.25 -3.45 -8.89
C ASN A 130 -8.91 -4.81 -8.65
N TYR A 131 -8.13 -5.89 -8.64
CA TYR A 131 -8.64 -7.21 -8.29
C TYR A 131 -9.11 -7.30 -6.82
N LYS A 132 -8.36 -6.72 -5.86
CA LYS A 132 -8.80 -6.63 -4.46
C LYS A 132 -10.12 -5.89 -4.32
N LYS A 133 -10.29 -4.77 -5.05
CA LYS A 133 -11.58 -4.06 -5.10
C LYS A 133 -12.70 -4.95 -5.62
N ASN A 134 -12.43 -5.73 -6.67
CA ASN A 134 -13.40 -6.68 -7.20
C ASN A 134 -13.77 -7.77 -6.19
N LEU A 135 -12.82 -8.27 -5.39
CA LEU A 135 -13.10 -9.20 -4.29
C LEU A 135 -14.03 -8.58 -3.24
N LEU A 136 -13.79 -7.33 -2.85
CA LEU A 136 -14.67 -6.61 -1.91
C LEU A 136 -16.09 -6.47 -2.49
N LEU A 137 -16.22 -6.13 -3.78
CA LEU A 137 -17.52 -6.10 -4.45
C LEU A 137 -18.20 -7.49 -4.51
N ASN A 138 -17.41 -8.57 -4.67
CA ASN A 138 -17.96 -9.92 -4.62
C ASN A 138 -18.50 -10.24 -3.23
N ILE A 139 -17.81 -9.84 -2.16
CA ILE A 139 -18.25 -10.01 -0.77
C ILE A 139 -19.50 -9.16 -0.49
N GLU A 140 -19.55 -7.92 -0.97
CA GLU A 140 -20.70 -7.02 -0.82
C GLU A 140 -22.03 -7.67 -1.24
N ASN A 141 -21.97 -8.51 -2.28
CA ASN A 141 -23.14 -9.22 -2.81
C ASN A 141 -23.49 -10.50 -2.04
N LYS A 142 -22.87 -10.77 -0.88
CA LYS A 142 -22.94 -12.05 -0.15
C LYS A 142 -23.53 -11.87 1.23
N SER A 143 -24.83 -11.64 1.25
CA SER A 143 -25.58 -11.47 2.50
C SER A 143 -25.46 -12.69 3.43
N GLU A 144 -25.26 -13.89 2.87
CA GLU A 144 -25.00 -15.11 3.63
C GLU A 144 -23.69 -15.08 4.43
N LEU A 145 -22.71 -14.25 4.02
CA LEU A 145 -21.48 -14.01 4.75
C LEU A 145 -21.55 -12.76 5.62
N ILE A 146 -22.35 -11.75 5.25
CA ILE A 146 -22.39 -10.47 5.97
C ILE A 146 -23.34 -10.52 7.16
N ILE A 147 -24.51 -11.16 7.02
CA ILE A 147 -25.51 -11.20 8.08
C ILE A 147 -24.98 -11.91 9.35
N PRO A 148 -24.33 -13.09 9.26
CA PRO A 148 -23.78 -13.74 10.45
C PRO A 148 -22.69 -12.92 11.15
N TYR A 149 -21.89 -12.16 10.38
CA TYR A 149 -20.87 -11.27 10.91
C TYR A 149 -21.50 -10.12 11.70
N LEU A 150 -22.48 -9.44 11.11
CA LEU A 150 -23.22 -8.37 11.77
C LEU A 150 -24.00 -8.86 13.00
N ALA A 151 -24.43 -10.12 12.99
CA ALA A 151 -25.08 -10.77 14.13
C ALA A 151 -24.09 -11.22 15.22
N GLY A 152 -22.77 -11.09 15.00
CA GLY A 152 -21.75 -11.56 15.93
C GLY A 152 -21.67 -13.09 16.05
N ASN A 153 -22.17 -13.84 15.05
CA ASN A 153 -22.18 -15.30 15.06
C ASN A 153 -20.82 -15.85 14.61
N ILE A 154 -19.87 -15.91 15.53
CA ILE A 154 -18.50 -16.39 15.25
C ILE A 154 -18.50 -17.88 14.86
N ASP A 155 -19.39 -18.70 15.44
CA ASP A 155 -19.47 -20.15 15.18
C ASP A 155 -19.88 -20.48 13.74
N PHE A 156 -20.56 -19.54 13.06
CA PHE A 156 -20.84 -19.62 11.63
C PHE A 156 -19.54 -19.73 10.81
N TYR A 157 -18.48 -19.00 11.20
CA TYR A 157 -17.19 -18.99 10.54
C TYR A 157 -16.30 -20.16 10.97
N ASN A 158 -16.85 -21.36 10.91
CA ASN A 158 -16.11 -22.58 11.22
C ASN A 158 -15.23 -23.04 10.05
N SER A 159 -14.45 -24.09 10.31
CA SER A 159 -13.59 -24.73 9.31
C SER A 159 -14.37 -25.27 8.10
N HIS A 160 -15.59 -25.78 8.30
CA HIS A 160 -16.40 -26.29 7.19
C HIS A 160 -16.77 -25.18 6.20
N LEU A 161 -17.13 -23.98 6.70
CA LEU A 161 -17.39 -22.82 5.84
C LEU A 161 -16.14 -22.43 5.05
N PHE A 162 -14.98 -22.35 5.70
CA PHE A 162 -13.70 -22.04 5.05
C PHE A 162 -13.39 -23.00 3.88
N HIS A 163 -13.55 -24.30 4.10
CA HIS A 163 -13.23 -25.30 3.09
C HIS A 163 -14.25 -25.41 1.96
N ASN A 164 -15.45 -24.83 2.08
CA ASN A 164 -16.51 -24.97 1.08
C ASN A 164 -16.94 -23.64 0.44
N ASN A 165 -16.62 -22.50 1.04
CA ASN A 165 -16.96 -21.20 0.49
C ASN A 165 -15.87 -20.71 -0.48
N PHE A 166 -16.21 -20.62 -1.77
CA PHE A 166 -15.25 -20.24 -2.81
C PHE A 166 -14.69 -18.82 -2.62
N ILE A 167 -15.47 -17.88 -2.09
CA ILE A 167 -15.03 -16.49 -1.90
C ILE A 167 -14.02 -16.41 -0.78
N ILE A 168 -14.27 -17.11 0.33
CA ILE A 168 -13.30 -17.17 1.43
C ILE A 168 -11.98 -17.76 0.92
N LYS A 169 -12.03 -18.85 0.13
CA LYS A 169 -10.82 -19.40 -0.49
C LYS A 169 -10.11 -18.39 -1.40
N GLU A 170 -10.86 -17.73 -2.29
CA GLU A 170 -10.31 -16.75 -3.23
C GLU A 170 -9.65 -15.57 -2.50
N VAL A 171 -10.25 -15.08 -1.40
CA VAL A 171 -9.67 -14.05 -0.54
C VAL A 171 -8.32 -14.50 0.04
N PHE A 172 -8.26 -15.73 0.56
CA PHE A 172 -7.07 -16.27 1.18
C PHE A 172 -5.95 -16.59 0.18
N GLU A 173 -6.29 -17.17 -0.97
CA GLU A 173 -5.35 -17.41 -2.07
C GLU A 173 -4.78 -16.09 -2.59
N PHE A 174 -5.64 -15.08 -2.77
CA PHE A 174 -5.21 -13.76 -3.17
C PHE A 174 -4.27 -13.10 -2.16
N GLU A 175 -4.63 -13.06 -0.87
CA GLU A 175 -3.81 -12.40 0.15
C GLU A 175 -2.48 -13.14 0.41
N ASN A 176 -2.45 -14.47 0.31
CA ASN A 176 -1.21 -15.24 0.33
C ASN A 176 -0.28 -14.83 -0.83
N ASN A 177 -0.82 -14.84 -2.06
CA ASN A 177 -0.06 -14.48 -3.25
C ASN A 177 0.39 -13.02 -3.22
N LEU A 178 -0.49 -12.10 -2.81
CA LEU A 178 -0.17 -10.68 -2.66
C LEU A 178 0.98 -10.47 -1.68
N LYS A 179 0.96 -11.15 -0.52
CA LYS A 179 2.03 -11.05 0.48
C LYS A 179 3.39 -11.49 -0.08
N ILE A 180 3.42 -12.58 -0.85
CA ILE A 180 4.63 -13.07 -1.54
C ILE A 180 5.14 -12.02 -2.54
N LEU A 181 4.24 -11.48 -3.36
CA LEU A 181 4.59 -10.49 -4.38
C LEU A 181 5.14 -9.20 -3.76
N ILE A 182 4.53 -8.69 -2.68
CA ILE A 182 5.02 -7.53 -1.94
C ILE A 182 6.41 -7.81 -1.37
N GLU A 183 6.64 -8.98 -0.76
CA GLU A 183 7.96 -9.31 -0.19
C GLU A 183 9.05 -9.39 -1.25
N LEU A 184 8.79 -10.07 -2.36
CA LEU A 184 9.70 -10.18 -3.49
C LEU A 184 10.00 -8.80 -4.07
N ASN A 185 8.99 -7.96 -4.28
CA ASN A 185 9.19 -6.62 -4.80
C ASN A 185 9.95 -5.72 -3.83
N ARG A 186 9.70 -5.83 -2.51
CA ARG A 186 10.45 -5.09 -1.49
C ARG A 186 11.94 -5.44 -1.50
N ARG A 187 12.29 -6.72 -1.74
CA ARG A 187 13.69 -7.19 -1.79
C ARG A 187 14.40 -6.84 -3.09
N PHE A 188 13.73 -6.97 -4.23
CA PHE A 188 14.37 -6.93 -5.55
C PHE A 188 13.97 -5.74 -6.43
N LYS A 189 12.98 -4.95 -6.01
CA LYS A 189 12.48 -3.73 -6.66
C LYS A 189 12.17 -3.96 -8.15
N PHE A 190 11.25 -4.88 -8.43
CA PHE A 190 10.84 -5.23 -9.80
C PHE A 190 9.98 -4.13 -10.43
N GLU A 191 9.09 -3.52 -9.65
CA GLU A 191 8.28 -2.37 -10.04
C GLU A 191 8.06 -1.41 -8.86
N GLU A 192 7.63 -0.20 -9.14
CA GLU A 192 7.22 0.75 -8.08
C GLU A 192 5.91 0.30 -7.44
N ASP A 193 5.90 0.12 -6.12
CA ASP A 193 4.70 -0.16 -5.34
C ASP A 193 4.35 1.05 -4.47
N ASN A 194 3.43 1.87 -4.98
CA ASN A 194 2.87 3.02 -4.27
C ASN A 194 1.48 2.70 -3.67
N ILE A 195 1.01 1.45 -3.77
CA ILE A 195 -0.38 1.09 -3.49
C ILE A 195 -0.49 0.24 -2.23
N PHE A 196 0.32 -0.81 -2.11
CA PHE A 196 0.27 -1.73 -0.96
C PHE A 196 1.36 -1.46 0.05
N THR A 197 2.52 -1.01 -0.39
CA THR A 197 3.59 -0.56 0.49
C THR A 197 3.39 0.91 0.81
N GLN A 198 3.05 1.21 2.07
CA GLN A 198 2.94 2.59 2.51
C GLN A 198 4.31 3.27 2.35
N LYS A 199 4.35 4.35 1.55
CA LYS A 199 5.57 5.16 1.40
C LYS A 199 6.11 5.52 2.77
N SER A 200 7.39 5.27 2.98
CA SER A 200 8.08 5.69 4.20
C SER A 200 7.95 7.21 4.37
N ILE A 201 8.15 7.70 5.59
CA ILE A 201 8.12 9.15 5.82
C ILE A 201 9.21 9.81 4.96
N SER A 202 10.38 9.17 4.83
CA SER A 202 11.48 9.62 3.99
C SER A 202 11.12 9.75 2.52
N GLN A 203 10.43 8.77 1.94
CA GLN A 203 9.95 8.83 0.55
C GLN A 203 8.98 10.00 0.35
N LYS A 204 8.04 10.20 1.28
CA LYS A 204 7.07 11.29 1.19
C LYS A 204 7.71 12.69 1.34
N ILE A 205 8.79 12.80 2.13
CA ILE A 205 9.54 14.05 2.25
C ILE A 205 10.36 14.29 0.97
N PHE A 206 11.08 13.28 0.47
CA PHE A 206 11.92 13.44 -0.71
C PHE A 206 11.10 13.83 -1.94
N GLU A 207 9.95 13.21 -2.18
CA GLU A 207 9.06 13.56 -3.31
C GLU A 207 8.57 15.01 -3.28
N LYS A 208 8.45 15.61 -2.09
CA LYS A 208 7.94 16.98 -1.93
C LYS A 208 9.05 18.03 -1.86
N TYR A 209 10.23 17.63 -1.40
CA TYR A 209 11.36 18.53 -1.10
C TYR A 209 12.67 18.02 -1.72
N GLU A 210 12.60 17.37 -2.88
CA GLU A 210 13.77 16.83 -3.60
C GLU A 210 14.85 17.90 -3.80
N ASP A 211 14.42 19.12 -4.11
CA ASP A 211 15.30 20.27 -4.31
C ASP A 211 15.94 20.83 -3.02
N GLU A 212 15.54 20.38 -1.84
CA GLU A 212 16.06 20.87 -0.56
C GLU A 212 17.12 19.94 0.04
N PHE A 213 17.03 18.64 -0.24
CA PHE A 213 17.93 17.61 0.31
C PHE A 213 18.94 17.13 -0.74
N ASP A 214 20.03 16.51 -0.27
CA ASP A 214 21.07 15.95 -1.11
C ASP A 214 20.62 14.65 -1.80
N SER A 215 19.93 13.78 -1.07
CA SER A 215 19.47 12.49 -1.58
C SER A 215 18.38 11.87 -0.72
N LEU A 216 17.65 10.89 -1.27
CA LEU A 216 16.70 10.08 -0.51
C LEU A 216 17.37 9.40 0.69
N LYS A 217 18.61 8.92 0.54
CA LYS A 217 19.39 8.26 1.60
C LYS A 217 19.58 9.15 2.83
N GLN A 218 19.80 10.46 2.63
CA GLN A 218 19.91 11.42 3.73
C GLN A 218 18.64 11.40 4.59
N ILE A 219 17.47 11.39 3.95
CA ILE A 219 16.17 11.43 4.64
C ILE A 219 15.81 10.07 5.24
N GLU A 220 16.15 8.96 4.56
CA GLU A 220 16.01 7.60 5.10
C GLU A 220 16.80 7.46 6.42
N PHE A 221 18.01 8.01 6.50
CA PHE A 221 18.78 8.01 7.73
C PHE A 221 18.17 8.89 8.82
N ILE A 222 17.61 10.06 8.47
CA ILE A 222 16.89 10.90 9.43
C ILE A 222 15.71 10.14 10.03
N GLU A 223 14.89 9.51 9.18
CA GLU A 223 13.77 8.68 9.61
C GLU A 223 14.23 7.52 10.51
N TYR A 224 15.31 6.84 10.13
CA TYR A 224 15.91 5.76 10.91
C TYR A 224 16.33 6.24 12.32
N GLN A 225 17.08 7.35 12.40
CA GLN A 225 17.56 7.91 13.67
C GLN A 225 16.43 8.37 14.59
N ILE A 226 15.35 8.91 14.03
CA ILE A 226 14.15 9.30 14.79
C ILE A 226 13.42 8.06 15.33
N LYS A 227 13.25 7.02 14.50
CA LYS A 227 12.54 5.79 14.89
C LYS A 227 13.32 4.92 15.88
N LEU A 228 14.65 4.99 15.88
CA LEU A 228 15.50 4.27 16.83
C LEU A 228 15.29 4.71 18.29
N LYS A 229 14.78 5.93 18.51
CA LYS A 229 14.62 6.49 19.85
C LYS A 229 13.19 6.34 20.32
N GLU A 230 13.00 5.82 21.54
CA GLU A 230 11.69 5.83 22.21
C GLU A 230 11.10 7.23 22.35
N LYS A 231 11.96 8.23 22.55
CA LYS A 231 11.58 9.65 22.58
C LYS A 231 12.66 10.51 21.95
N THR A 232 12.36 11.05 20.78
CA THR A 232 13.21 12.04 20.11
C THR A 232 12.97 13.42 20.69
N ILE A 233 14.05 14.11 21.10
CA ILE A 233 13.99 15.49 21.61
C ILE A 233 14.58 16.47 20.60
N ARG A 234 14.28 17.76 20.75
CA ARG A 234 14.79 18.83 19.89
C ARG A 234 16.30 18.77 19.68
N ALA A 235 17.06 18.49 20.74
CA ALA A 235 18.53 18.43 20.67
C ALA A 235 19.01 17.36 19.68
N ASP A 236 18.30 16.24 19.56
CA ASP A 236 18.64 15.18 18.61
C ASP A 236 18.45 15.66 17.16
N ILE A 237 17.36 16.37 16.89
CA ILE A 237 17.06 16.94 15.57
C ILE A 237 18.07 18.05 15.22
N VAL A 238 18.49 18.86 16.21
CA VAL A 238 19.55 19.86 16.02
C VAL A 238 20.87 19.17 15.68
N SER A 239 21.23 18.08 16.37
CA SER A 239 22.44 17.31 16.04
C SER A 239 22.37 16.66 14.66
N LEU A 240 21.20 16.17 14.22
CA LEU A 240 21.03 15.66 12.85
C LEU A 240 21.23 16.77 11.81
N PHE A 241 20.60 17.93 12.03
CA PHE A 241 20.76 19.08 11.15
C PHE A 241 22.23 19.52 11.05
N ASP A 242 22.90 19.65 12.19
CA ASP A 242 24.31 20.04 12.27
C ASP A 242 25.23 19.01 11.60
N PHE A 243 24.98 17.72 11.84
CA PHE A 243 25.73 16.63 11.24
C PHE A 243 25.69 16.70 9.70
N PHE A 244 24.51 16.91 9.10
CA PHE A 244 24.41 17.01 7.65
C PHE A 244 24.93 18.33 7.08
N SER A 245 24.60 19.46 7.71
CA SER A 245 24.94 20.79 7.20
C SER A 245 26.40 21.18 7.42
N ASN A 246 26.99 20.86 8.58
CA ASN A 246 28.34 21.32 8.94
C ASN A 246 29.38 20.20 8.91
N HIS A 247 29.04 18.97 9.33
CA HIS A 247 30.03 17.87 9.42
C HIS A 247 30.18 17.10 8.11
N LEU A 248 29.08 16.71 7.47
CA LEU A 248 29.09 16.11 6.13
C LEU A 248 29.12 17.18 5.03
N ASN A 249 28.63 18.38 5.33
CA ASN A 249 28.55 19.51 4.40
C ASN A 249 27.84 19.14 3.08
N ILE A 250 26.72 18.43 3.19
CA ILE A 250 25.87 18.05 2.06
C ILE A 250 24.66 18.97 1.96
N LYS A 251 24.01 18.98 0.79
CA LYS A 251 22.82 19.79 0.54
C LYS A 251 21.74 19.48 1.59
N THR A 252 21.36 20.51 2.34
CA THR A 252 20.44 20.41 3.47
C THR A 252 19.61 21.70 3.52
N PRO A 253 18.29 21.65 3.74
CA PRO A 253 17.47 22.85 3.80
C PRO A 253 17.92 23.76 4.94
N SER A 254 17.53 25.04 4.89
CA SER A 254 17.78 25.94 6.03
C SER A 254 17.22 25.35 7.32
N GLY A 255 17.86 25.60 8.48
CA GLY A 255 17.37 25.06 9.76
C GLY A 255 15.90 25.39 10.08
N LYS A 256 15.37 26.49 9.53
CA LYS A 256 13.92 26.79 9.57
C LYS A 256 13.11 25.72 8.83
N VAL A 257 13.41 25.55 7.55
CA VAL A 257 12.72 24.64 6.64
C VAL A 257 12.90 23.20 7.09
N PHE A 258 14.12 22.80 7.49
CA PHE A 258 14.40 21.49 8.08
C PHE A 258 13.49 21.21 9.28
N GLY A 259 13.37 22.16 10.22
CA GLY A 259 12.50 22.00 11.38
C GLY A 259 11.01 21.88 11.03
N GLU A 260 10.54 22.66 10.07
CA GLU A 260 9.15 22.61 9.59
C GLU A 260 8.82 21.27 8.92
N ILE A 261 9.73 20.75 8.09
CA ILE A 261 9.61 19.43 7.47
C ILE A 261 9.56 18.34 8.54
N ILE A 262 10.49 18.33 9.49
CA ILE A 262 10.54 17.30 10.53
C ILE A 262 9.30 17.36 11.44
N ASN A 263 8.87 18.55 11.85
CA ASN A 263 7.66 18.68 12.67
C ASN A 263 6.40 18.17 11.96
N SER A 264 6.23 18.49 10.68
CA SER A 264 5.02 18.15 9.93
C SER A 264 4.90 16.67 9.57
N TYR A 265 6.01 15.97 9.43
CA TYR A 265 6.02 14.57 8.99
C TYR A 265 6.22 13.55 10.13
N PHE A 266 6.72 14.00 11.29
CA PHE A 266 6.96 13.15 12.46
C PHE A 266 6.14 13.57 13.69
N ASP A 267 5.12 14.42 13.51
CA ASP A 267 4.22 14.92 14.55
C ASP A 267 4.94 15.55 15.76
N PHE A 268 5.98 16.33 15.49
CA PHE A 268 6.70 17.08 16.52
C PHE A 268 6.26 18.55 16.59
N ASN A 269 6.46 19.16 17.76
CA ASN A 269 6.18 20.58 18.02
C ASN A 269 7.44 21.33 18.47
N PHE A 270 8.56 21.18 17.75
CA PHE A 270 9.78 21.90 18.06
C PHE A 270 9.73 23.32 17.49
N SER A 271 10.18 24.34 18.25
CA SER A 271 10.38 25.66 17.65
C SER A 271 11.63 25.69 16.76
N LYS A 272 11.74 26.72 15.90
CA LYS A 272 12.77 26.87 14.85
C LYS A 272 14.15 26.36 15.26
N ILE A 273 14.70 25.42 14.49
CA ILE A 273 16.05 24.89 14.70
C ILE A 273 17.06 25.99 14.37
N LYS A 274 17.99 26.19 15.30
CA LYS A 274 19.14 27.07 15.18
C LYS A 274 20.32 26.38 15.83
N LEU A 275 21.50 26.51 15.22
CA LEU A 275 22.76 26.12 15.83
C LEU A 275 23.13 27.20 16.85
N ASN A 276 23.42 26.79 18.08
CA ASN A 276 23.94 27.69 19.09
C ASN A 276 25.46 27.68 19.00
N SER A 277 26.10 28.83 19.15
CA SER A 277 27.56 29.00 19.07
C SER A 277 28.35 28.35 20.22
N SER A 278 27.68 27.77 21.22
CA SER A 278 28.31 27.02 22.32
C SER A 278 27.88 25.56 22.26
N GLU A 279 28.64 24.75 21.53
CA GLU A 279 28.41 23.31 21.44
C GLU A 279 28.77 22.62 22.76
N SER A 280 27.79 22.01 23.41
CA SER A 280 28.03 21.25 24.63
C SER A 280 28.80 19.95 24.34
N THR A 281 29.52 19.41 25.33
CA THR A 281 30.21 18.11 25.22
C THR A 281 29.27 16.96 24.83
N LYS A 282 27.97 17.10 25.14
CA LYS A 282 26.93 16.14 24.77
C LYS A 282 26.58 16.20 23.28
N HIS A 283 26.61 17.40 22.69
CA HIS A 283 26.37 17.60 21.27
C HIS A 283 27.48 16.95 20.43
N PHE A 284 28.75 17.20 20.76
CA PHE A 284 29.89 16.52 20.11
C PHE A 284 29.79 14.98 20.17
N LYS A 285 29.45 14.43 21.34
CA LYS A 285 29.25 12.97 21.48
C LYS A 285 28.12 12.44 20.59
N ASN A 286 27.04 13.20 20.42
CA ASN A 286 25.96 12.83 19.53
C ASN A 286 26.40 12.86 18.06
N ILE A 287 27.16 13.88 17.65
CA ILE A 287 27.69 13.96 16.28
C ILE A 287 28.62 12.79 15.97
N GLU A 288 29.55 12.46 16.87
CA GLU A 288 30.46 11.31 16.70
C GLU A 288 29.70 9.99 16.56
N LYS A 289 28.60 9.83 17.31
CA LYS A 289 27.71 8.68 17.15
C LYS A 289 27.02 8.69 15.79
N LEU A 290 26.43 9.82 15.39
CA LEU A 290 25.76 9.96 14.09
C LEU A 290 26.70 9.67 12.92
N LYS A 291 27.96 10.06 13.02
CA LYS A 291 28.99 9.76 12.02
C LYS A 291 29.20 8.25 11.85
N LYS A 292 29.39 7.52 12.94
CA LYS A 292 29.53 6.05 12.92
C LYS A 292 28.27 5.36 12.40
N ASP A 293 27.12 5.82 12.87
CA ASP A 293 25.84 5.26 12.44
C ASP A 293 25.61 5.51 10.94
N TRP A 294 26.00 6.67 10.42
CA TRP A 294 25.91 7.01 9.00
C TRP A 294 26.84 6.14 8.14
N GLU A 295 28.09 5.98 8.54
CA GLU A 295 29.05 5.11 7.85
C GLU A 295 28.51 3.67 7.75
N ASN A 296 27.96 3.13 8.85
CA ASN A 296 27.33 1.82 8.87
C ASN A 296 26.04 1.74 8.04
N PHE A 297 25.29 2.84 7.95
CA PHE A 297 24.04 2.89 7.19
C PHE A 297 24.28 2.98 5.68
N THR A 298 25.39 3.59 5.26
CA THR A 298 25.71 3.80 3.85
C THR A 298 26.54 2.68 3.21
N ASN A 299 27.20 1.85 4.01
CA ASN A 299 27.94 0.66 3.59
C ASN A 299 26.98 -0.53 3.35
#